data_AF-A0A914DS04-F1
#
_entry.id   AF-A0A914DS04-F1
#
_cell.length_a   1.000
_cell.length_b   1.000
_cell.length_c   1.000
_cell.angle_alpha   90.00
_cell.angle_beta   90.00
_cell.angle_gamma   90.00
#
_symmetry.space_group_name_H-M   'P 1'
#
loop_
_entity.id
_entity.type
_entity.pdbx_description
1 polymer ?
#
loop_
_entity_poly.entity_id
_entity_poly.type
_entity_poly.pdbx_seq_one_letter_code
_entity_poly.pdbx_strand_id
1 'polypeptide(L)'
;MKNSKNLYSKALIKEVGVLLKRVPLSMTKRGKLTRDFSIQEDEDQDSIIPNVSLQPYQKPVHKPIGTEHTSVNNQESNYDILEDPQVVNKEEEEEIDETELAERIYKKLKKRIKKEKSSFSFDSSDSGMDMPQATNKYFWKELLFGHRIRRWVFWSVVAFLSALTLKDVYDLVAEYNEDPKQADMKIVFNKSIAMPNITFCMSRAQAWSHFHINGSEAVEEWDESIKDKLAALPDKNTFLNTKWDFRMTLEAYEVISTLTSIERETSTGGLIRSINRFRVKKSLATKRRLIKFWISEIKRRGVSFEELIQKVGKETLDNSIRKFERIANDTEKMITNLRISWLSTTQLCFQPWFNHKSFKPIEDQGSFFTMIAEHSVNKLEGMQVDCMSVDFHGRPSSLSRFMESEGRIRDGYNDELCLGMMHEVKVEIRARYQMLENNDDGTACRNNEGSINSEFNCRSRCRMELLREVCRCTALSLSYLVNERELDKYPLCDYETCFATLNGANFSETNCSKNCFPDCNQIRYDVDHKVKGRSAKSELTTVNLNWGSFEYWEVKHKHQENSTNMHA
;
A
#
# COMPACT_ATOMS: atom_id res chain seq x y z
N MET A 1 -50.07 26.17 35.75
CA MET A 1 -49.43 26.33 34.42
C MET A 1 -47.97 26.84 34.52
N LYS A 2 -47.05 26.10 35.17
CA LYS A 2 -45.60 26.44 35.13
C LYS A 2 -44.62 25.25 35.13
N ASN A 3 -45.07 23.99 35.13
CA ASN A 3 -44.18 22.82 35.26
C ASN A 3 -44.14 21.82 34.10
N SER A 4 -44.81 22.03 32.96
CA SER A 4 -44.75 21.06 31.82
C SER A 4 -43.77 21.42 30.70
N LYS A 5 -43.14 22.62 30.72
CA LYS A 5 -42.20 23.04 29.66
C LYS A 5 -40.77 22.48 29.82
N ASN A 6 -40.43 21.93 30.99
CA ASN A 6 -39.06 21.48 31.29
C ASN A 6 -38.78 19.98 31.06
N LEU A 7 -39.80 19.16 30.83
CA LEU A 7 -39.59 17.74 30.52
C LEU A 7 -39.39 17.48 29.02
N TYR A 8 -39.99 18.29 28.14
CA TYR A 8 -39.90 18.08 26.69
C TYR A 8 -38.55 18.51 26.08
N SER A 9 -37.83 19.47 26.67
CA SER A 9 -36.49 19.84 26.16
C SER A 9 -35.43 18.79 26.48
N LYS A 10 -35.55 18.10 27.62
CA LYS A 10 -34.60 17.05 28.04
C LYS A 10 -34.73 15.76 27.24
N ALA A 11 -35.91 15.43 26.73
CA ALA A 11 -36.11 14.27 25.86
C ALA A 11 -35.57 14.50 24.43
N LEU A 12 -35.76 15.71 23.89
CA LEU A 12 -35.30 16.09 22.54
C LEU A 12 -33.77 16.20 22.45
N ILE A 13 -33.11 16.68 23.50
CA ILE A 13 -31.64 16.73 23.59
C ILE A 13 -31.04 15.31 23.66
N LYS A 14 -31.76 14.34 24.25
CA LYS A 14 -31.28 12.97 24.39
C LYS A 14 -31.37 12.15 23.09
N GLU A 15 -32.33 12.43 22.21
CA GLU A 15 -32.43 11.75 20.90
C GLU A 15 -31.54 12.37 19.82
N VAL A 16 -31.34 13.70 19.82
CA VAL A 16 -30.40 14.36 18.88
C VAL A 16 -28.95 13.93 19.15
N GLY A 17 -28.59 13.69 20.42
CA GLY A 17 -27.29 13.15 20.80
C GLY A 17 -27.03 11.69 20.36
N VAL A 18 -28.07 10.93 20.01
CA VAL A 18 -27.94 9.55 19.49
C VAL A 18 -27.80 9.55 17.96
N LEU A 19 -28.37 10.53 17.26
CA LEU A 19 -28.26 10.67 15.80
C LEU A 19 -26.91 11.24 15.35
N LEU A 20 -26.26 12.09 16.14
CA LEU A 20 -24.93 12.63 15.84
C LEU A 20 -23.77 11.63 16.04
N LYS A 21 -24.03 10.46 16.63
CA LYS A 21 -23.03 9.38 16.80
C LYS A 21 -22.88 8.46 15.58
N ARG A 22 -23.58 8.70 14.47
CA ARG A 22 -23.62 7.77 13.31
C ARG A 22 -23.28 8.38 11.94
N VAL A 23 -22.60 9.52 11.87
CA VAL A 23 -22.14 10.08 10.59
C VAL A 23 -20.63 10.34 10.65
N PRO A 24 -19.79 9.62 9.88
CA PRO A 24 -18.39 9.99 9.72
C PRO A 24 -18.31 11.14 8.69
N LEU A 25 -17.94 12.33 9.15
CA LEU A 25 -17.60 13.46 8.28
C LEU A 25 -16.08 13.48 8.10
N SER A 26 -15.59 12.92 6.99
CA SER A 26 -14.26 13.26 6.48
C SER A 26 -14.40 14.46 5.54
N MET A 27 -13.81 15.60 5.89
CA MET A 27 -13.56 16.67 4.93
C MET A 27 -12.08 17.04 4.98
N THR A 28 -11.44 16.90 3.83
CA THR A 28 -10.04 17.19 3.53
C THR A 28 -9.81 18.69 3.48
N LYS A 29 -8.87 19.19 4.30
CA LYS A 29 -8.39 20.58 4.26
C LYS A 29 -7.59 20.81 2.97
N ARG A 30 -8.03 21.74 2.12
CA ARG A 30 -7.19 22.42 1.11
C ARG A 30 -7.26 23.93 1.36
N GLY A 31 -6.24 24.46 2.01
CA GLY A 31 -6.00 25.91 2.10
C GLY A 31 -4.94 26.32 1.08
N LYS A 32 -5.29 27.23 0.16
CA LYS A 32 -4.33 27.97 -0.67
C LYS A 32 -3.71 29.08 0.19
N LEU A 33 -2.39 29.10 0.30
CA LEU A 33 -1.65 30.26 0.79
C LEU A 33 -1.13 31.07 -0.41
N THR A 34 -1.42 32.37 -0.43
CA THR A 34 -0.83 33.36 -1.33
C THR A 34 0.63 33.61 -0.93
N ARG A 35 1.52 33.68 -1.92
CA ARG A 35 2.99 33.73 -1.78
C ARG A 35 3.51 35.13 -2.07
N ASP A 36 4.47 35.58 -1.26
CA ASP A 36 5.38 36.66 -1.63
C ASP A 36 6.67 36.06 -2.20
N PHE A 37 7.09 36.58 -3.35
CA PHE A 37 8.28 36.15 -4.08
C PHE A 37 9.43 37.09 -3.73
N SER A 38 10.55 36.53 -3.27
CA SER A 38 11.85 37.18 -3.35
C SER A 38 12.75 36.34 -4.24
N ILE A 39 13.12 36.92 -5.40
CA ILE A 39 14.16 36.39 -6.28
C ILE A 39 15.46 37.02 -5.79
N GLN A 40 16.44 36.19 -5.45
CA GLN A 40 17.81 36.64 -5.23
C GLN A 40 18.61 36.16 -6.45
N GLU A 41 18.76 37.06 -7.42
CA GLU A 41 19.63 36.90 -8.59
C GLU A 41 21.06 37.26 -8.17
N ASP A 42 21.97 36.29 -8.25
CA ASP A 42 23.39 36.59 -8.34
C ASP A 42 23.71 36.79 -9.84
N GLU A 43 24.03 38.04 -10.18
CA GLU A 43 24.49 38.44 -11.50
C GLU A 43 25.87 37.82 -11.80
N ASP A 44 25.97 37.07 -12.89
CA ASP A 44 27.15 37.09 -13.75
C ASP A 44 26.69 36.77 -15.18
N GLN A 45 26.78 37.80 -16.05
CA GLN A 45 26.53 37.74 -17.48
C GLN A 45 27.69 37.02 -18.18
N ASP A 46 27.38 36.11 -19.11
CA ASP A 46 27.79 36.32 -20.49
C ASP A 46 26.97 35.47 -21.47
N SER A 47 26.50 36.16 -22.50
CA SER A 47 25.64 35.73 -23.60
C SER A 47 26.28 34.71 -24.55
N ILE A 48 25.45 33.90 -25.21
CA ILE A 48 25.40 33.71 -26.69
C ILE A 48 24.16 32.86 -27.04
N ILE A 49 23.30 33.41 -27.91
CA ILE A 49 22.15 32.74 -28.56
C ILE A 49 22.66 32.07 -29.86
N PRO A 50 22.04 30.99 -30.37
CA PRO A 50 21.16 31.24 -31.52
C PRO A 50 19.86 30.43 -31.56
N ASN A 51 18.87 31.11 -32.15
CA ASN A 51 17.54 30.66 -32.58
C ASN A 51 17.52 29.32 -33.32
N VAL A 52 16.56 28.45 -32.99
CA VAL A 52 16.04 27.45 -33.93
C VAL A 52 14.51 27.47 -33.92
N SER A 53 13.98 27.60 -35.13
CA SER A 53 12.58 27.71 -35.54
C SER A 53 11.79 26.40 -35.29
N LEU A 54 10.60 26.55 -34.70
CA LEU A 54 9.57 25.51 -34.59
C LEU A 54 8.80 25.39 -35.92
N GLN A 55 8.74 24.18 -36.48
CA GLN A 55 7.69 23.79 -37.41
C GLN A 55 6.87 22.62 -36.84
N PRO A 56 5.52 22.65 -36.94
CA PRO A 56 4.65 21.61 -36.40
C PRO A 56 4.49 20.46 -37.41
N TYR A 57 4.72 19.21 -36.98
CA TYR A 57 4.47 18.03 -37.80
C TYR A 57 3.05 17.49 -37.59
N GLN A 58 2.37 17.25 -38.71
CA GLN A 58 0.99 16.79 -38.83
C GLN A 58 0.86 15.27 -38.62
N LYS A 59 -0.24 14.84 -37.98
CA LYS A 59 -0.68 13.44 -37.86
C LYS A 59 -1.16 12.89 -39.21
N PRO A 60 -0.87 11.62 -39.55
CA PRO A 60 -1.70 10.85 -40.47
C PRO A 60 -2.63 9.88 -39.73
N VAL A 61 -3.87 9.88 -40.21
CA VAL A 61 -5.00 9.02 -39.89
C VAL A 61 -4.94 7.78 -40.79
N HIS A 62 -5.12 6.57 -40.25
CA HIS A 62 -5.56 5.42 -41.04
C HIS A 62 -6.57 4.54 -40.29
N LYS A 63 -7.61 4.15 -41.03
CA LYS A 63 -8.80 3.36 -40.69
C LYS A 63 -8.51 1.84 -40.61
N PRO A 64 -9.37 1.05 -39.95
CA PRO A 64 -9.22 -0.40 -39.81
C PRO A 64 -9.88 -1.19 -40.96
N ILE A 65 -9.38 -2.40 -41.23
CA ILE A 65 -10.00 -3.37 -42.16
C ILE A 65 -10.18 -4.73 -41.45
N GLY A 66 -11.45 -5.13 -41.37
CA GLY A 66 -12.09 -6.45 -41.46
C GLY A 66 -11.34 -7.76 -41.20
N THR A 67 -11.81 -8.44 -40.14
CA THR A 67 -12.32 -9.83 -40.05
C THR A 67 -12.04 -10.86 -41.14
N GLU A 68 -11.70 -12.09 -40.73
CA GLU A 68 -12.31 -13.32 -41.28
C GLU A 68 -12.24 -14.50 -40.29
N HIS A 69 -13.33 -15.28 -40.26
CA HIS A 69 -13.60 -16.46 -39.44
C HIS A 69 -13.11 -17.73 -40.15
N THR A 70 -12.70 -18.74 -39.38
CA THR A 70 -13.00 -20.15 -39.73
C THR A 70 -13.07 -21.03 -38.47
N SER A 71 -14.14 -21.80 -38.38
CA SER A 71 -14.44 -22.85 -37.40
C SER A 71 -14.06 -24.24 -37.97
N VAL A 72 -13.85 -25.24 -37.10
CA VAL A 72 -14.42 -26.62 -37.14
C VAL A 72 -13.79 -27.53 -36.05
N ASN A 73 -14.60 -27.84 -35.04
CA ASN A 73 -14.93 -29.09 -34.30
C ASN A 73 -13.98 -30.30 -34.04
N ASN A 74 -14.15 -30.78 -32.79
CA ASN A 74 -14.15 -32.17 -32.22
C ASN A 74 -12.79 -32.81 -31.87
N GLN A 75 -12.57 -33.55 -30.77
CA GLN A 75 -13.43 -34.14 -29.73
C GLN A 75 -12.58 -34.58 -28.50
N GLU A 76 -13.22 -34.49 -27.33
CA GLU A 76 -13.00 -35.00 -25.96
C GLU A 76 -11.88 -36.03 -25.60
N SER A 77 -11.22 -35.81 -24.44
CA SER A 77 -11.29 -36.73 -23.29
C SER A 77 -10.69 -36.16 -21.98
N ASN A 78 -11.53 -36.17 -20.93
CA ASN A 78 -11.38 -35.94 -19.48
C ASN A 78 -10.00 -35.99 -18.79
N TYR A 79 -9.72 -34.99 -17.93
CA TYR A 79 -9.32 -35.16 -16.52
C TYR A 79 -9.84 -33.99 -15.66
N ASP A 80 -10.44 -34.31 -14.52
CA ASP A 80 -11.07 -33.41 -13.55
C ASP A 80 -10.08 -32.43 -12.90
N ILE A 81 -10.31 -31.13 -13.12
CA ILE A 81 -9.75 -30.03 -12.33
C ILE A 81 -10.88 -29.50 -11.46
N LEU A 82 -10.80 -29.73 -10.16
CA LEU A 82 -11.69 -29.14 -9.17
C LEU A 82 -11.16 -27.74 -8.81
N GLU A 83 -11.34 -26.81 -9.74
CA GLU A 83 -11.57 -25.41 -9.41
C GLU A 83 -13.09 -25.22 -9.38
N ASP A 84 -13.63 -24.84 -8.22
CA ASP A 84 -14.91 -24.13 -8.21
C ASP A 84 -14.67 -22.82 -8.98
N PRO A 85 -15.35 -22.59 -10.12
CA PRO A 85 -15.52 -21.23 -10.59
C PRO A 85 -16.38 -20.57 -9.52
N GLN A 86 -15.86 -19.54 -8.85
CA GLN A 86 -16.76 -18.59 -8.25
C GLN A 86 -17.71 -18.15 -9.36
N VAL A 87 -18.99 -18.43 -9.12
CA VAL A 87 -20.10 -17.80 -9.80
C VAL A 87 -19.81 -16.31 -9.76
N VAL A 88 -19.24 -15.81 -10.85
CA VAL A 88 -19.29 -14.41 -11.21
C VAL A 88 -20.77 -14.17 -11.44
N ASN A 89 -21.45 -13.76 -10.37
CA ASN A 89 -22.55 -12.84 -10.56
C ASN A 89 -21.91 -11.70 -11.34
N LYS A 90 -22.18 -11.66 -12.65
CA LYS A 90 -22.18 -10.40 -13.39
C LYS A 90 -23.23 -9.54 -12.69
N GLU A 91 -22.81 -8.87 -11.63
CA GLU A 91 -23.31 -7.54 -11.37
C GLU A 91 -22.73 -6.73 -12.54
N GLU A 92 -23.50 -6.68 -13.63
CA GLU A 92 -23.54 -5.47 -14.42
C GLU A 92 -23.72 -4.36 -13.39
N GLU A 93 -22.69 -3.53 -13.21
CA GLU A 93 -22.85 -2.20 -12.64
C GLU A 93 -23.77 -1.42 -13.60
N GLU A 94 -25.07 -1.74 -13.58
CA GLU A 94 -26.08 -0.74 -13.81
C GLU A 94 -25.78 0.35 -12.80
N GLU A 95 -25.47 1.54 -13.30
CA GLU A 95 -25.43 2.78 -12.54
C GLU A 95 -26.83 2.96 -11.93
N ILE A 96 -27.04 2.38 -10.75
CA ILE A 96 -28.30 2.49 -10.01
C ILE A 96 -28.40 3.95 -9.62
N ASP A 97 -29.22 4.70 -10.37
CA ASP A 97 -29.60 6.07 -10.05
C ASP A 97 -30.05 6.09 -8.58
N GLU A 98 -29.26 6.77 -7.74
CA GLU A 98 -29.44 6.83 -6.29
C GLU A 98 -30.87 7.29 -5.92
N THR A 99 -31.53 8.00 -6.84
CA THR A 99 -32.92 8.42 -6.70
C THR A 99 -33.91 7.25 -6.76
N GLU A 100 -33.68 6.22 -7.58
CA GLU A 100 -34.56 5.06 -7.69
C GLU A 100 -34.43 4.13 -6.47
N LEU A 101 -33.20 3.99 -5.94
CA LEU A 101 -32.94 3.26 -4.71
C LEU A 101 -33.62 3.95 -3.50
N ALA A 102 -33.55 5.28 -3.43
CA ALA A 102 -34.25 6.08 -2.43
C ALA A 102 -35.78 5.93 -2.55
N GLU A 103 -36.31 5.88 -3.77
CA GLU A 103 -37.75 5.71 -4.00
C GLU A 103 -38.26 4.32 -3.58
N ARG A 104 -37.48 3.25 -3.81
CA ARG A 104 -37.79 1.89 -3.34
C ARG A 104 -37.77 1.79 -1.81
N ILE A 105 -36.81 2.46 -1.15
CA ILE A 105 -36.74 2.50 0.31
C ILE A 105 -37.94 3.26 0.88
N TYR A 106 -38.32 4.38 0.28
CA TYR A 106 -39.49 5.16 0.67
C TYR A 106 -40.80 4.38 0.51
N LYS A 107 -40.99 3.67 -0.61
CA LYS A 107 -42.16 2.79 -0.83
C LYS A 107 -42.22 1.64 0.18
N LYS A 108 -41.08 1.04 0.57
CA LYS A 108 -41.02 0.00 1.61
C LYS A 108 -41.40 0.56 3.00
N LEU A 109 -40.93 1.76 3.35
CA LEU A 109 -41.28 2.43 4.61
C LEU A 109 -42.77 2.80 4.66
N LYS A 110 -43.33 3.32 3.55
CA LYS A 110 -44.76 3.66 3.45
C LYS A 110 -45.67 2.43 3.61
N LYS A 111 -45.27 1.27 3.09
CA LYS A 111 -46.00 0.00 3.29
C LYS A 111 -45.95 -0.48 4.75
N ARG A 112 -44.82 -0.33 5.45
CA ARG A 112 -44.70 -0.69 6.88
C ARG A 112 -45.57 0.19 7.78
N ILE A 113 -45.59 1.51 7.54
CA ILE A 113 -46.44 2.44 8.29
C ILE A 113 -47.94 2.18 8.04
N LYS A 114 -48.32 1.73 6.84
CA LYS A 114 -49.72 1.35 6.55
C LYS A 114 -50.11 0.03 7.23
N LYS A 115 -49.16 -0.90 7.41
CA LYS A 115 -49.37 -2.20 8.06
C LYS A 115 -49.47 -2.08 9.59
N GLU A 116 -48.72 -1.17 10.21
CA GLU A 116 -48.83 -0.86 11.65
C GLU A 116 -50.14 -0.13 12.01
N LYS A 117 -50.72 0.63 11.08
CA LYS A 117 -52.05 1.24 11.27
C LYS A 117 -53.22 0.24 11.19
N SER A 118 -53.01 -0.93 10.59
CA SER A 118 -54.03 -1.99 10.48
C SER A 118 -53.95 -3.05 11.58
N SER A 119 -52.90 -3.05 12.42
CA SER A 119 -52.67 -4.06 13.45
C SER A 119 -52.96 -3.59 14.88
N PHE A 120 -53.63 -2.44 15.05
CA PHE A 120 -54.09 -1.96 16.36
C PHE A 120 -55.62 -1.97 16.41
N SER A 121 -56.20 -3.16 16.51
CA SER A 121 -57.58 -3.38 16.92
C SER A 121 -57.63 -4.68 17.74
N PHE A 122 -57.78 -4.55 19.05
CA PHE A 122 -58.23 -5.66 19.90
C PHE A 122 -59.04 -5.16 21.11
N ASP A 123 -60.30 -5.60 21.10
CA ASP A 123 -61.34 -5.82 22.11
C ASP A 123 -61.58 -4.86 23.29
N SER A 124 -62.81 -4.34 23.30
CA SER A 124 -63.53 -3.85 24.47
C SER A 124 -64.86 -4.60 24.63
N SER A 125 -64.99 -5.36 25.72
CA SER A 125 -66.22 -5.55 26.50
C SER A 125 -65.94 -4.80 27.82
N ASP A 126 -66.74 -3.87 28.32
CA ASP A 126 -68.12 -4.01 28.77
C ASP A 126 -68.65 -2.61 29.21
N SER A 127 -69.97 -2.41 29.05
CA SER A 127 -70.94 -1.45 29.63
C SER A 127 -70.59 0.00 30.04
N GLY A 128 -71.44 0.94 29.58
CA GLY A 128 -71.91 2.07 30.40
C GLY A 128 -71.94 3.47 29.78
N MET A 129 -73.07 3.82 29.15
CA MET A 129 -73.71 5.15 28.99
C MET A 129 -72.93 6.44 28.59
N ASP A 130 -73.53 7.10 27.58
CA ASP A 130 -73.60 8.53 27.25
C ASP A 130 -72.57 9.24 26.33
N MET A 131 -73.15 9.87 25.30
CA MET A 131 -72.66 10.79 24.25
C MET A 131 -72.07 12.12 24.77
N PRO A 132 -71.46 13.02 23.95
CA PRO A 132 -71.17 12.95 22.50
C PRO A 132 -69.72 13.31 22.08
N GLN A 133 -69.57 13.17 20.76
CA GLN A 133 -68.48 13.38 19.83
C GLN A 133 -67.72 14.74 19.79
N ALA A 134 -66.51 14.61 19.24
CA ALA A 134 -65.87 15.47 18.23
C ALA A 134 -65.22 16.81 18.66
N THR A 135 -63.89 16.86 18.55
CA THR A 135 -63.14 17.52 17.44
C THR A 135 -61.70 17.82 17.89
N ASN A 136 -60.67 17.07 17.42
CA ASN A 136 -59.29 17.58 17.50
C ASN A 136 -58.24 16.86 16.63
N LYS A 137 -58.55 16.56 15.36
CA LYS A 137 -57.60 15.84 14.47
C LYS A 137 -56.85 16.70 13.46
N TYR A 138 -57.07 18.02 13.42
CA TYR A 138 -56.44 18.92 12.43
C TYR A 138 -55.37 19.88 13.00
N PHE A 139 -55.13 19.91 14.31
CA PHE A 139 -54.29 20.96 14.90
C PHE A 139 -52.76 20.72 14.82
N TRP A 140 -52.30 19.47 14.68
CA TRP A 140 -50.86 19.14 14.82
C TRP A 140 -50.05 19.14 13.52
N LYS A 141 -50.71 19.00 12.36
CA LYS A 141 -50.00 19.00 11.07
C LYS A 141 -49.71 20.41 10.54
N GLU A 142 -50.55 21.39 10.87
CA GLU A 142 -50.30 22.80 10.52
C GLU A 142 -49.32 23.48 11.49
N LEU A 143 -49.25 23.03 12.76
CA LEU A 143 -48.34 23.62 13.74
C LEU A 143 -46.85 23.30 13.51
N LEU A 144 -46.53 22.22 12.78
CA LEU A 144 -45.15 21.78 12.52
C LEU A 144 -44.67 22.05 11.07
N PHE A 145 -45.57 22.45 10.16
CA PHE A 145 -45.24 22.73 8.75
C PHE A 145 -45.55 24.17 8.32
N GLY A 146 -45.51 25.13 9.24
CA GLY A 146 -45.55 26.55 8.89
C GLY A 146 -44.23 27.02 8.27
N HIS A 147 -44.30 27.76 7.15
CA HIS A 147 -43.14 28.37 6.47
C HIS A 147 -42.23 29.17 7.41
N ARG A 148 -42.79 29.72 8.50
CA ARG A 148 -42.02 30.42 9.55
C ARG A 148 -41.12 29.48 10.35
N ILE A 149 -41.59 28.30 10.77
CA ILE A 149 -40.81 27.39 11.63
C ILE A 149 -39.64 26.77 10.85
N ARG A 150 -39.86 26.40 9.58
CA ARG A 150 -38.75 25.98 8.69
C ARG A 150 -37.70 27.07 8.53
N ARG A 151 -38.13 28.34 8.43
CA ARG A 151 -37.22 29.49 8.36
C ARG A 151 -36.40 29.62 9.65
N TRP A 152 -37.02 29.46 10.82
CA TRP A 152 -36.32 29.47 12.11
C TRP A 152 -35.33 28.30 12.24
N VAL A 153 -35.73 27.07 11.90
CA VAL A 153 -34.83 25.91 11.93
C VAL A 153 -33.66 26.09 10.96
N PHE A 154 -33.93 26.59 9.75
CA PHE A 154 -32.88 26.90 8.78
C PHE A 154 -31.90 27.95 9.33
N TRP A 155 -32.39 29.07 9.88
CA TRP A 155 -31.52 30.08 10.49
C TRP A 155 -30.79 29.57 11.73
N SER A 156 -31.36 28.66 12.51
CA SER A 156 -30.66 28.01 13.62
C SER A 156 -29.54 27.09 13.14
N VAL A 157 -29.74 26.34 12.06
CA VAL A 157 -28.69 25.53 11.45
C VAL A 157 -27.60 26.42 10.86
N VAL A 158 -27.96 27.49 10.14
CA VAL A 158 -27.01 28.47 9.62
C VAL A 158 -26.21 29.11 10.75
N ALA A 159 -26.86 29.59 11.81
CA ALA A 159 -26.17 30.18 12.96
C ALA A 159 -25.26 29.17 13.68
N PHE A 160 -25.69 27.91 13.79
CA PHE A 160 -24.87 26.84 14.37
C PHE A 160 -23.64 26.54 13.51
N LEU A 161 -23.80 26.44 12.18
CA LEU A 161 -22.67 26.26 11.25
C LEU A 161 -21.74 27.48 11.28
N SER A 162 -22.28 28.70 11.32
CA SER A 162 -21.48 29.92 11.46
C SER A 162 -20.70 29.96 12.77
N ALA A 163 -21.29 29.53 13.88
CA ALA A 163 -20.60 29.43 15.17
C ALA A 163 -19.48 28.38 15.13
N LEU A 164 -19.69 27.24 14.45
CA LEU A 164 -18.62 26.26 14.22
C LEU A 164 -17.49 26.84 13.37
N THR A 165 -17.79 27.57 12.29
CA THR A 165 -16.74 28.21 11.47
C THR A 165 -15.98 29.28 12.24
N LEU A 166 -16.65 30.05 13.10
CA LEU A 166 -15.99 31.06 13.95
C LEU A 166 -15.09 30.41 14.99
N LYS A 167 -15.52 29.28 15.57
CA LYS A 167 -14.68 28.49 16.45
C LYS A 167 -13.45 27.96 15.72
N ASP A 168 -13.62 27.36 14.54
CA ASP A 168 -12.51 26.83 13.76
C ASP A 168 -11.49 27.92 13.39
N VAL A 169 -11.97 29.13 13.05
CA VAL A 169 -11.11 30.29 12.79
C VAL A 169 -10.40 30.75 14.06
N TYR A 170 -11.10 30.81 15.20
CA TYR A 170 -10.49 31.18 16.48
C TYR A 170 -9.40 30.18 16.89
N ASP A 171 -9.70 28.89 16.82
CA ASP A 171 -8.75 27.81 17.15
C ASP A 171 -7.52 27.89 16.23
N LEU A 172 -7.71 28.17 14.93
CA LEU A 172 -6.61 28.37 13.98
C LEU A 172 -5.74 29.60 14.31
N VAL A 173 -6.37 30.71 14.71
CA VAL A 173 -5.64 31.94 15.08
C VAL A 173 -4.90 31.77 16.40
N ALA A 174 -5.51 31.08 17.37
CA ALA A 174 -4.86 30.75 18.65
C ALA A 174 -3.64 29.86 18.41
N GLU A 175 -3.77 28.80 17.60
CA GLU A 175 -2.67 27.90 17.24
C GLU A 175 -1.55 28.65 16.50
N TYR A 176 -1.88 29.53 15.56
CA TYR A 176 -0.89 30.35 14.85
C TYR A 176 -0.12 31.30 15.78
N ASN A 177 -0.76 31.80 16.84
CA ASN A 177 -0.13 32.68 17.83
C ASN A 177 0.73 31.90 18.83
N GLU A 178 0.39 30.65 19.14
CA GLU A 178 1.14 29.81 20.08
C GLU A 178 2.42 29.24 19.43
N ASP A 179 2.37 28.79 18.17
CA ASP A 179 3.52 28.24 17.44
C ASP A 179 3.59 28.78 16.00
N PRO A 180 4.13 30.00 15.78
CA PRO A 180 4.31 30.53 14.43
C PRO A 180 5.34 29.68 13.65
N LYS A 181 4.84 28.89 12.69
CA LYS A 181 5.64 28.09 11.76
C LYS A 181 5.94 28.93 10.51
N GLN A 182 7.21 29.16 10.22
CA GLN A 182 7.64 29.75 8.94
C GLN A 182 8.10 28.65 7.98
N ALA A 183 7.71 28.77 6.71
CA ALA A 183 8.12 27.86 5.66
C ALA A 183 9.03 28.61 4.68
N ASP A 184 10.33 28.34 4.76
CA ASP A 184 11.30 28.84 3.80
C ASP A 184 11.22 27.98 2.54
N MET A 185 10.94 28.62 1.40
CA MET A 185 10.94 27.96 0.09
C MET A 185 12.12 28.50 -0.71
N LYS A 186 12.94 27.60 -1.26
CA LYS A 186 14.00 27.97 -2.21
C LYS A 186 14.10 26.96 -3.33
N ILE A 187 14.57 27.40 -4.49
CA ILE A 187 14.96 26.51 -5.58
C ILE A 187 16.42 26.11 -5.34
N VAL A 188 16.70 24.82 -5.40
CA VAL A 188 18.04 24.26 -5.23
C VAL A 188 18.52 23.76 -6.59
N PHE A 189 19.69 24.23 -7.02
CA PHE A 189 20.40 23.74 -8.19
C PHE A 189 21.58 22.87 -7.72
N ASN A 190 21.41 21.56 -7.74
CA ASN A 190 22.47 20.65 -7.32
C ASN A 190 23.39 20.30 -8.48
N LYS A 191 24.70 20.18 -8.18
CA LYS A 191 25.67 19.59 -9.12
C LYS A 191 25.60 18.08 -9.15
N SER A 192 25.14 17.45 -8.07
CA SER A 192 25.01 16.00 -7.98
C SER A 192 23.88 15.58 -7.06
N ILE A 193 23.36 14.38 -7.29
CA ILE A 193 22.26 13.79 -6.52
C ILE A 193 22.71 12.46 -5.91
N ALA A 194 22.27 12.18 -4.68
CA ALA A 194 22.51 10.89 -4.05
C ALA A 194 21.69 9.79 -4.75
N MET A 195 22.24 8.57 -4.83
CA MET A 195 21.50 7.44 -5.40
C MET A 195 20.16 7.26 -4.66
N PRO A 196 19.01 7.26 -5.36
CA PRO A 196 17.72 7.04 -4.73
C PRO A 196 17.63 5.59 -4.26
N ASN A 197 16.76 5.33 -3.28
CA ASN A 197 16.54 3.98 -2.80
C ASN A 197 15.59 3.27 -3.78
N ILE A 198 16.13 2.57 -4.77
CA ILE A 198 15.33 1.97 -5.84
C ILE A 198 14.92 0.54 -5.45
N THR A 199 13.63 0.24 -5.51
CA THR A 199 13.10 -1.13 -5.46
C THR A 199 12.46 -1.48 -6.78
N PHE A 200 12.88 -2.61 -7.36
CA PHE A 200 12.16 -3.26 -8.45
C PHE A 200 11.31 -4.39 -7.88
N CYS A 201 10.09 -4.56 -8.36
CA CYS A 201 9.20 -5.65 -7.97
C CYS A 201 8.66 -6.35 -9.21
N MET A 202 8.98 -7.64 -9.37
CA MET A 202 8.47 -8.48 -10.45
C MET A 202 7.45 -9.49 -9.93
N SER A 203 6.52 -9.91 -10.78
CA SER A 203 5.55 -10.94 -10.41
C SER A 203 6.23 -12.30 -10.21
N ARG A 204 5.66 -13.15 -9.36
CA ARG A 204 6.17 -14.52 -9.15
C ARG A 204 6.20 -15.32 -10.45
N ALA A 205 5.17 -15.19 -11.28
CA ALA A 205 5.09 -15.87 -12.57
C ALA A 205 6.27 -15.50 -13.49
N GLN A 206 6.59 -14.20 -13.57
CA GLN A 206 7.75 -13.72 -14.31
C GLN A 206 9.06 -14.28 -13.73
N ALA A 207 9.25 -14.20 -12.41
CA ALA A 207 10.45 -14.68 -11.72
C ALA A 207 10.67 -16.19 -11.91
N TRP A 208 9.59 -16.97 -12.02
CA TRP A 208 9.65 -18.42 -12.15
C TRP A 208 9.72 -18.92 -13.61
N SER A 209 9.53 -18.04 -14.59
CA SER A 209 9.40 -18.41 -16.01
C SER A 209 10.60 -19.20 -16.55
N HIS A 210 11.79 -19.03 -15.99
CA HIS A 210 13.00 -19.74 -16.41
C HIS A 210 13.08 -21.17 -15.93
N PHE A 211 12.39 -21.53 -14.85
CA PHE A 211 12.52 -22.85 -14.25
C PHE A 211 11.77 -23.92 -15.03
N HIS A 212 12.43 -25.03 -15.34
CA HIS A 212 11.83 -26.18 -16.01
C HIS A 212 11.06 -27.01 -14.98
N ILE A 213 9.79 -26.67 -14.77
CA ILE A 213 8.90 -27.41 -13.88
C ILE A 213 8.28 -28.54 -14.70
N ASN A 214 8.84 -29.75 -14.59
CA ASN A 214 8.25 -30.94 -15.18
C ASN A 214 7.12 -31.44 -14.28
N GLY A 215 5.86 -31.25 -14.69
CA GLY A 215 4.70 -31.72 -13.93
C GLY A 215 4.54 -33.25 -13.85
N SER A 216 5.41 -34.00 -14.53
CA SER A 216 5.38 -35.47 -14.60
C SER A 216 6.34 -36.16 -13.62
N GLU A 217 7.18 -35.41 -12.90
CA GLU A 217 8.12 -36.00 -11.94
C GLU A 217 7.41 -36.42 -10.65
N ALA A 218 7.75 -37.58 -10.12
CA ALA A 218 7.16 -38.05 -8.87
C ALA A 218 7.64 -37.19 -7.69
N VAL A 219 6.72 -36.85 -6.78
CA VAL A 219 7.02 -36.01 -5.60
C VAL A 219 8.11 -36.62 -4.72
N GLU A 220 8.19 -37.95 -4.66
CA GLU A 220 9.18 -38.67 -3.86
C GLU A 220 10.60 -38.52 -4.44
N GLU A 221 10.75 -38.61 -5.76
CA GLU A 221 12.04 -38.40 -6.45
C GLU A 221 12.51 -36.94 -6.29
N TRP A 222 11.57 -36.00 -6.30
CA TRP A 222 11.85 -34.59 -6.03
C TRP A 222 12.38 -34.37 -4.61
N ASP A 223 11.69 -34.92 -3.60
CA ASP A 223 12.06 -34.84 -2.19
C ASP A 223 13.44 -35.49 -1.91
N GLU A 224 13.71 -36.65 -2.52
CA GLU A 224 15.00 -37.35 -2.39
C GLU A 224 16.14 -36.55 -3.01
N SER A 225 15.94 -36.01 -4.23
CA SER A 225 16.94 -35.18 -4.90
C SER A 225 17.32 -33.94 -4.08
N ILE A 226 16.36 -33.31 -3.41
CA ILE A 226 16.61 -32.15 -2.55
C ILE A 226 17.42 -32.55 -1.31
N LYS A 227 17.08 -33.67 -0.67
CA LYS A 227 17.83 -34.16 0.51
C LYS A 227 19.28 -34.49 0.17
N ASP A 228 19.51 -35.16 -0.96
CA ASP A 228 20.86 -35.53 -1.40
C ASP A 228 21.71 -34.29 -1.67
N LYS A 229 21.14 -33.29 -2.38
CA LYS A 229 21.81 -32.03 -2.66
C LYS A 229 22.07 -31.21 -1.39
N LEU A 230 21.14 -31.21 -0.44
CA LEU A 230 21.34 -30.57 0.86
C LEU A 230 22.42 -31.29 1.69
N ALA A 231 22.49 -32.62 1.63
CA ALA A 231 23.52 -33.40 2.32
C ALA A 231 24.93 -33.06 1.80
N ALA A 232 25.06 -32.75 0.51
CA ALA A 232 26.32 -32.29 -0.10
C ALA A 232 26.74 -30.87 0.34
N LEU A 233 25.87 -30.11 1.02
CA LEU A 233 26.13 -28.75 1.49
C LEU A 233 26.15 -28.71 3.04
N PRO A 234 27.21 -29.18 3.72
CA PRO A 234 27.21 -29.34 5.18
C PRO A 234 27.34 -28.02 5.94
N ASP A 235 28.12 -27.07 5.42
CA ASP A 235 28.51 -25.85 6.14
C ASP A 235 27.74 -24.61 5.68
N LYS A 236 27.65 -23.61 6.56
CA LYS A 236 27.04 -22.29 6.27
C LYS A 236 27.59 -21.66 4.99
N ASN A 237 28.92 -21.58 4.87
CA ASN A 237 29.56 -20.91 3.74
C ASN A 237 29.30 -21.64 2.42
N THR A 238 29.37 -22.97 2.44
CA THR A 238 29.10 -23.80 1.27
C THR A 238 27.65 -23.68 0.84
N PHE A 239 26.71 -23.67 1.80
CA PHE A 239 25.28 -23.49 1.54
C PHE A 239 24.96 -22.13 0.90
N LEU A 240 25.59 -21.05 1.36
CA LEU A 240 25.31 -19.69 0.85
C LEU A 240 26.03 -19.37 -0.47
N ASN A 241 27.24 -19.88 -0.68
CA ASN A 241 28.06 -19.49 -1.83
C ASN A 241 27.94 -20.45 -3.03
N THR A 242 27.55 -21.70 -2.82
CA THR A 242 27.40 -22.67 -3.93
C THR A 242 26.08 -22.41 -4.67
N LYS A 243 26.09 -22.48 -6.00
CA LYS A 243 24.87 -22.35 -6.81
C LYS A 243 23.89 -23.47 -6.47
N TRP A 244 22.62 -23.13 -6.30
CA TRP A 244 21.59 -24.11 -5.97
C TRP A 244 20.99 -24.72 -7.22
N ASP A 245 20.51 -25.94 -7.05
CA ASP A 245 19.63 -26.53 -8.02
C ASP A 245 18.26 -25.85 -8.00
N PHE A 246 17.63 -25.74 -9.16
CA PHE A 246 16.36 -25.04 -9.29
C PHE A 246 15.25 -25.64 -8.41
N ARG A 247 15.29 -26.95 -8.15
CA ARG A 247 14.29 -27.63 -7.30
C ARG A 247 14.34 -27.12 -5.87
N MET A 248 15.55 -27.00 -5.33
CA MET A 248 15.78 -26.44 -4.00
C MET A 248 15.33 -24.98 -3.92
N THR A 249 15.67 -24.18 -4.94
CA THR A 249 15.28 -22.77 -5.00
C THR A 249 13.76 -22.60 -5.03
N LEU A 250 13.05 -23.37 -5.85
CA LEU A 250 11.58 -23.30 -5.95
C LEU A 250 10.89 -23.72 -4.64
N GLU A 251 11.33 -24.81 -4.03
CA GLU A 251 10.73 -25.30 -2.78
C GLU A 251 10.98 -24.33 -1.62
N ALA A 252 12.22 -23.84 -1.48
CA ALA A 252 12.56 -22.85 -0.48
C ALA A 252 11.81 -21.52 -0.72
N TYR A 253 11.63 -21.11 -1.99
CA TYR A 253 10.81 -19.94 -2.35
C TYR A 253 9.36 -20.16 -1.90
N GLU A 254 8.79 -21.34 -2.13
CA GLU A 254 7.42 -21.64 -1.69
C GLU A 254 7.27 -21.59 -0.17
N VAL A 255 8.26 -22.08 0.57
CA VAL A 255 8.31 -21.99 2.04
C VAL A 255 8.33 -20.54 2.50
N ILE A 256 9.26 -19.72 1.98
CA ILE A 256 9.40 -18.31 2.37
C ILE A 256 8.14 -17.52 2.01
N SER A 257 7.63 -17.70 0.79
CA SER A 257 6.45 -16.98 0.33
C SER A 257 5.20 -17.35 1.14
N THR A 258 5.05 -18.62 1.52
CA THR A 258 3.95 -19.07 2.39
C THR A 258 4.03 -18.43 3.77
N LEU A 259 5.22 -18.41 4.39
CA LEU A 259 5.42 -17.76 5.69
C LEU A 259 5.17 -16.25 5.61
N THR A 260 5.75 -15.59 4.61
CA THR A 260 5.57 -14.14 4.37
C THR A 260 4.10 -13.79 4.14
N SER A 261 3.38 -14.63 3.41
CA SER A 261 1.95 -14.42 3.16
C SER A 261 1.14 -14.47 4.45
N ILE A 262 1.37 -15.48 5.30
CA ILE A 262 0.68 -15.60 6.59
C ILE A 262 1.08 -14.43 7.50
N GLU A 263 2.37 -14.15 7.62
CA GLU A 263 2.95 -13.25 8.62
C GLU A 263 2.74 -11.77 8.27
N ARG A 264 2.81 -11.39 6.99
CA ARG A 264 2.92 -9.98 6.56
C ARG A 264 1.87 -9.54 5.53
N GLU A 265 1.28 -10.45 4.75
CA GLU A 265 0.34 -10.10 3.66
C GLU A 265 -1.14 -10.34 4.01
N THR A 266 -1.52 -10.07 5.26
CA THR A 266 -2.91 -10.22 5.70
C THR A 266 -3.30 -9.13 6.69
N SER A 267 -4.56 -8.68 6.66
CA SER A 267 -5.12 -7.82 7.71
C SER A 267 -5.10 -8.52 9.07
N THR A 268 -5.26 -7.79 10.17
CA THR A 268 -5.28 -8.36 11.54
C THR A 268 -6.27 -9.53 11.68
N GLY A 269 -7.49 -9.40 11.16
CA GLY A 269 -8.47 -10.50 11.15
C GLY A 269 -8.13 -11.60 10.15
N GLY A 270 -7.55 -11.23 9.00
CA GLY A 270 -7.05 -12.17 8.00
C GLY A 270 -5.91 -13.05 8.51
N LEU A 271 -5.03 -12.51 9.35
CA LEU A 271 -3.92 -13.22 9.99
C LEU A 271 -4.42 -14.41 10.79
N ILE A 272 -5.35 -14.16 11.72
CA ILE A 272 -5.88 -15.16 12.64
C ILE A 272 -6.62 -16.25 11.87
N ARG A 273 -7.39 -15.85 10.85
CA ARG A 273 -8.04 -16.81 9.95
C ARG A 273 -7.02 -17.64 9.19
N SER A 274 -5.95 -17.04 8.71
CA SER A 274 -4.91 -17.70 7.94
C SER A 274 -4.12 -18.69 8.78
N ILE A 275 -3.74 -18.33 10.01
CA ILE A 275 -3.06 -19.23 10.96
C ILE A 275 -3.96 -20.42 11.30
N ASN A 276 -5.22 -20.18 11.67
CA ASN A 276 -6.15 -21.26 12.01
C ASN A 276 -6.43 -22.17 10.82
N ARG A 277 -6.57 -21.61 9.61
CA ARG A 277 -6.72 -22.37 8.37
C ARG A 277 -5.47 -23.18 8.07
N PHE A 278 -4.30 -22.57 8.21
CA PHE A 278 -3.00 -23.21 7.97
C PHE A 278 -2.78 -24.40 8.88
N ARG A 279 -3.16 -24.29 10.16
CA ARG A 279 -3.08 -25.37 11.13
C ARG A 279 -4.01 -26.55 10.81
N VAL A 280 -5.29 -26.28 10.55
CA VAL A 280 -6.32 -27.33 10.51
C VAL A 280 -6.49 -27.98 9.13
N LYS A 281 -6.30 -27.21 8.05
CA LYS A 281 -6.65 -27.69 6.70
C LYS A 281 -5.71 -28.81 6.25
N LYS A 282 -6.27 -29.96 5.86
CA LYS A 282 -5.50 -31.12 5.37
C LYS A 282 -4.70 -30.82 4.10
N SER A 283 -5.27 -30.00 3.19
CA SER A 283 -4.58 -29.61 1.94
C SER A 283 -3.28 -28.82 2.17
N LEU A 284 -3.02 -28.34 3.40
CA LEU A 284 -1.82 -27.58 3.76
C LEU A 284 -0.81 -28.45 4.52
N ALA A 285 -1.08 -29.74 4.75
CA ALA A 285 -0.18 -30.64 5.49
C ALA A 285 1.20 -30.75 4.85
N THR A 286 1.26 -30.84 3.51
CA THR A 286 2.53 -30.87 2.77
C THR A 286 3.34 -29.61 3.02
N LYS A 287 2.71 -28.42 2.93
CA LYS A 287 3.38 -27.14 3.19
C LYS A 287 3.94 -27.05 4.61
N ARG A 288 3.21 -27.57 5.60
CA ARG A 288 3.69 -27.60 6.99
C ARG A 288 4.91 -28.49 7.18
N ARG A 289 4.90 -29.68 6.56
CA ARG A 289 6.06 -30.58 6.55
C ARG A 289 7.28 -29.91 5.90
N LEU A 290 7.10 -29.25 4.76
CA LEU A 290 8.17 -28.53 4.05
C LEU A 290 8.74 -27.39 4.90
N ILE A 291 7.89 -26.59 5.55
CA ILE A 291 8.33 -25.52 6.46
C ILE A 291 9.19 -26.08 7.59
N LYS A 292 8.75 -27.16 8.26
CA LYS A 292 9.54 -27.79 9.33
C LYS A 292 10.88 -28.34 8.83
N PHE A 293 10.87 -28.98 7.66
CA PHE A 293 12.08 -29.49 7.01
C PHE A 293 13.09 -28.36 6.76
N TRP A 294 12.69 -27.31 6.05
CA TRP A 294 13.60 -26.19 5.74
C TRP A 294 14.08 -25.43 6.97
N ILE A 295 13.21 -25.21 7.97
CA ILE A 295 13.61 -24.58 9.24
C ILE A 295 14.67 -25.44 9.96
N SER A 296 14.51 -26.77 9.95
CA SER A 296 15.50 -27.67 10.56
C SER A 296 16.84 -27.64 9.82
N GLU A 297 16.82 -27.55 8.49
CA GLU A 297 18.02 -27.53 7.65
C GLU A 297 18.81 -26.23 7.78
N ILE A 298 18.15 -25.07 7.88
CA ILE A 298 18.86 -23.80 8.14
C ILE A 298 19.41 -23.75 9.56
N LYS A 299 18.66 -24.26 10.54
CA LYS A 299 19.10 -24.31 11.95
C LYS A 299 20.33 -25.19 12.11
N ARG A 300 20.35 -26.35 11.44
CA ARG A 300 21.49 -27.29 11.43
C ARG A 300 22.79 -26.62 10.95
N ARG A 301 22.69 -25.64 10.06
CA ARG A 301 23.82 -24.95 9.43
C ARG A 301 24.13 -23.58 10.01
N GLY A 302 23.38 -23.11 11.01
CA GLY A 302 23.55 -21.76 11.57
C GLY A 302 23.25 -20.64 10.55
N VAL A 303 22.37 -20.90 9.59
CA VAL A 303 21.92 -19.92 8.60
C VAL A 303 20.70 -19.18 9.14
N SER A 304 20.70 -17.85 9.07
CA SER A 304 19.55 -17.04 9.49
C SER A 304 18.44 -17.09 8.43
N PHE A 305 17.20 -16.80 8.83
CA PHE A 305 16.09 -16.75 7.88
C PHE A 305 16.27 -15.61 6.85
N GLU A 306 16.90 -14.49 7.24
CA GLU A 306 17.23 -13.42 6.30
C GLU A 306 18.27 -13.86 5.26
N GLU A 307 19.31 -14.58 5.68
CA GLU A 307 20.32 -15.14 4.76
C GLU A 307 19.68 -16.12 3.77
N LEU A 308 18.70 -16.93 4.23
CA LEU A 308 17.92 -17.80 3.36
C LEU A 308 17.11 -17.00 2.32
N ILE A 309 16.41 -15.93 2.74
CA ILE A 309 15.67 -15.05 1.81
C ILE A 309 16.59 -14.46 0.76
N GLN A 310 17.75 -13.93 1.17
CA GLN A 310 18.73 -13.38 0.25
C GLN A 310 19.23 -14.45 -0.73
N LYS A 311 19.53 -15.66 -0.24
CA LYS A 311 20.02 -16.76 -1.07
C LYS A 311 18.97 -17.19 -2.11
N VAL A 312 17.76 -17.50 -1.66
CA VAL A 312 16.68 -17.97 -2.55
C VAL A 312 16.31 -16.92 -3.58
N GLY A 313 16.16 -15.66 -3.18
CA GLY A 313 15.83 -14.60 -4.13
C GLY A 313 16.95 -14.33 -5.13
N LYS A 314 18.23 -14.40 -4.72
CA LYS A 314 19.37 -14.29 -5.65
C LYS A 314 19.40 -15.43 -6.66
N GLU A 315 19.25 -16.68 -6.21
CA GLU A 315 19.20 -17.86 -7.10
C GLU A 315 18.01 -17.80 -8.06
N THR A 316 16.87 -17.24 -7.60
CA THR A 316 15.70 -17.00 -8.45
C THR A 316 15.98 -15.99 -9.56
N LEU A 317 16.75 -14.95 -9.25
CA LEU A 317 17.05 -13.86 -10.17
C LEU A 317 18.30 -14.11 -11.03
N ASP A 318 19.19 -15.02 -10.65
CA ASP A 318 20.46 -15.31 -11.35
C ASP A 318 20.23 -15.68 -12.83
N ASN A 319 19.16 -16.42 -13.12
CA ASN A 319 18.79 -16.77 -14.49
C ASN A 319 17.89 -15.71 -15.16
N SER A 320 17.22 -14.87 -14.36
CA SER A 320 16.24 -13.89 -14.85
C SER A 320 16.88 -12.55 -15.20
N ILE A 321 17.97 -12.16 -14.54
CA ILE A 321 18.58 -10.85 -14.68
C ILE A 321 19.90 -10.98 -15.42
N ARG A 322 19.95 -10.46 -16.65
CA ARG A 322 21.15 -10.48 -17.50
C ARG A 322 22.08 -9.30 -17.27
N LYS A 323 21.49 -8.14 -16.96
CA LYS A 323 22.22 -6.91 -16.63
C LYS A 323 21.53 -6.22 -15.48
N PHE A 324 22.30 -5.79 -14.48
CA PHE A 324 21.80 -5.05 -13.33
C PHE A 324 22.90 -4.15 -12.80
N GLU A 325 23.08 -3.01 -13.48
CA GLU A 325 24.29 -2.22 -13.35
C GLU A 325 23.94 -0.75 -13.25
N ARG A 326 24.59 -0.09 -12.29
CA ARG A 326 24.70 1.35 -12.25
C ARG A 326 25.64 1.82 -13.36
N ILE A 327 25.18 2.77 -14.15
CA ILE A 327 25.99 3.50 -15.12
C ILE A 327 26.71 4.63 -14.38
N ALA A 328 28.00 4.73 -14.61
CA ALA A 328 28.83 5.88 -14.27
C ALA A 328 29.66 6.24 -15.51
N ASN A 329 30.36 7.37 -15.49
CA ASN A 329 31.19 7.82 -16.61
C ASN A 329 32.11 6.70 -17.12
N ASP A 330 32.31 6.67 -18.44
CA ASP A 330 32.80 5.54 -19.26
C ASP A 330 34.06 4.81 -18.75
N THR A 331 34.80 5.41 -17.83
CA THR A 331 36.02 4.87 -17.23
C THR A 331 35.81 4.03 -15.97
N GLU A 332 34.68 4.15 -15.26
CA GLU A 332 34.46 3.48 -13.97
C GLU A 332 33.28 2.49 -13.99
N LYS A 333 33.59 1.19 -13.83
CA LYS A 333 32.56 0.18 -13.57
C LYS A 333 32.15 0.19 -12.10
N MET A 334 30.89 0.53 -11.82
CA MET A 334 30.32 0.47 -10.48
C MET A 334 29.88 -0.95 -10.15
N ILE A 335 30.49 -1.57 -9.14
CA ILE A 335 30.06 -2.88 -8.64
C ILE A 335 28.67 -2.71 -8.01
N THR A 336 27.67 -3.32 -8.65
CA THR A 336 26.28 -3.29 -8.20
C THR A 336 25.91 -4.68 -7.72
N ASN A 337 25.63 -4.82 -6.42
CA ASN A 337 25.12 -6.06 -5.86
C ASN A 337 23.59 -6.04 -5.84
N LEU A 338 22.98 -7.22 -5.79
CA LEU A 338 21.54 -7.36 -5.64
C LEU A 338 21.19 -7.72 -4.20
N ARG A 339 20.21 -7.01 -3.63
CA ARG A 339 19.62 -7.31 -2.32
C ARG A 339 18.12 -7.58 -2.48
N ILE A 340 17.65 -8.67 -1.89
CA ILE A 340 16.22 -9.00 -1.86
C ILE A 340 15.56 -8.19 -0.76
N SER A 341 14.54 -7.41 -1.10
CA SER A 341 13.77 -6.61 -0.15
C SER A 341 12.45 -7.29 0.25
N TRP A 342 11.87 -8.08 -0.65
CA TRP A 342 10.60 -8.76 -0.43
C TRP A 342 10.51 -10.05 -1.24
N LEU A 343 9.99 -11.12 -0.64
CA LEU A 343 9.72 -12.38 -1.35
C LEU A 343 8.37 -12.92 -0.89
N SER A 344 7.40 -12.96 -1.79
CA SER A 344 6.06 -13.42 -1.46
C SER A 344 5.38 -14.24 -2.54
N THR A 345 4.11 -14.57 -2.30
CA THR A 345 3.31 -15.41 -3.19
C THR A 345 2.94 -14.71 -4.49
N THR A 346 2.93 -13.37 -4.48
CA THR A 346 2.54 -12.52 -5.60
C THR A 346 3.75 -11.92 -6.31
N GLN A 347 4.75 -11.48 -5.56
CA GLN A 347 5.86 -10.71 -6.11
C GLN A 347 7.20 -10.98 -5.42
N LEU A 348 8.27 -10.73 -6.17
CA LEU A 348 9.65 -10.72 -5.72
C LEU A 348 10.20 -9.30 -5.92
N CYS A 349 10.61 -8.65 -4.84
CA CYS A 349 11.21 -7.33 -4.89
C CYS A 349 12.69 -7.35 -4.50
N PHE A 350 13.47 -6.53 -5.19
CA PHE A 350 14.91 -6.45 -5.05
C PHE A 350 15.41 -5.03 -5.30
N GLN A 351 16.58 -4.73 -4.75
CA GLN A 351 17.20 -3.41 -4.74
C GLN A 351 18.67 -3.52 -5.17
N PRO A 352 19.22 -2.50 -5.82
CA PRO A 352 20.66 -2.37 -5.97
C PRO A 352 21.29 -2.04 -4.62
N TRP A 353 22.32 -2.80 -4.28
CA TRP A 353 23.12 -2.62 -3.07
C TRP A 353 24.54 -2.25 -3.47
N PHE A 354 25.05 -1.18 -2.87
CA PHE A 354 26.37 -0.66 -3.15
C PHE A 354 27.26 -0.82 -1.92
N ASN A 355 28.50 -1.25 -2.13
CA ASN A 355 29.54 -1.15 -1.12
C ASN A 355 29.93 0.32 -0.91
N HIS A 356 30.58 0.64 0.21
CA HIS A 356 31.03 2.02 0.52
C HIS A 356 31.86 2.66 -0.59
N LYS A 357 32.62 1.87 -1.36
CA LYS A 357 33.44 2.35 -2.50
C LYS A 357 32.63 2.64 -3.77
N SER A 358 31.47 2.01 -3.94
CA SER A 358 30.60 2.10 -5.13
C SER A 358 29.39 3.02 -4.93
N PHE A 359 29.15 3.49 -3.71
CA PHE A 359 28.10 4.47 -3.41
C PHE A 359 28.62 5.89 -3.67
N LYS A 360 28.77 6.25 -4.96
CA LYS A 360 29.09 7.62 -5.38
C LYS A 360 27.83 8.43 -5.65
N PRO A 361 27.83 9.77 -5.56
CA PRO A 361 26.73 10.58 -6.09
C PRO A 361 26.64 10.48 -7.61
N ILE A 362 25.51 10.89 -8.17
CA ILE A 362 25.26 10.96 -9.61
C ILE A 362 25.52 12.40 -10.04
N GLU A 363 26.51 12.60 -10.90
CA GLU A 363 27.01 13.92 -11.28
C GLU A 363 26.41 14.40 -12.61
N ASP A 364 25.94 13.47 -13.44
CA ASP A 364 25.45 13.75 -14.78
C ASP A 364 23.95 13.45 -14.92
N GLN A 365 23.26 14.29 -15.68
CA GLN A 365 21.88 14.04 -16.10
C GLN A 365 21.86 12.98 -17.21
N GLY A 366 20.80 12.18 -17.28
CA GLY A 366 20.69 11.08 -18.23
C GLY A 366 20.80 9.71 -17.58
N SER A 367 21.21 8.70 -18.33
CA SER A 367 21.12 7.30 -17.89
C SER A 367 22.10 6.98 -16.76
N PHE A 368 21.57 6.52 -15.64
CA PHE A 368 22.35 6.20 -14.45
C PHE A 368 22.18 4.75 -14.00
N PHE A 369 21.20 4.01 -14.55
CA PHE A 369 20.98 2.61 -14.20
C PHE A 369 20.33 1.86 -15.36
N THR A 370 20.83 0.66 -15.65
CA THR A 370 20.22 -0.23 -16.64
C THR A 370 19.99 -1.61 -16.04
N MET A 371 18.78 -2.12 -16.27
CA MET A 371 18.42 -3.51 -16.01
C MET A 371 17.93 -4.18 -17.29
N ILE A 372 18.41 -5.40 -17.54
CA ILE A 372 17.89 -6.27 -18.59
C ILE A 372 17.42 -7.56 -17.91
N ALA A 373 16.12 -7.79 -17.94
CA ALA A 373 15.49 -8.99 -17.44
C ALA A 373 15.08 -9.90 -18.60
N GLU A 374 15.45 -11.17 -18.53
CA GLU A 374 14.97 -12.20 -19.43
C GLU A 374 13.72 -12.88 -18.82
N HIS A 375 12.86 -13.43 -19.66
CA HIS A 375 11.70 -14.24 -19.28
C HIS A 375 11.38 -15.27 -20.37
N SER A 376 10.79 -16.40 -19.98
CA SER A 376 10.37 -17.42 -20.96
C SER A 376 9.00 -17.09 -21.54
N VAL A 377 8.96 -16.67 -22.81
CA VAL A 377 7.70 -16.31 -23.49
C VAL A 377 6.76 -17.51 -23.60
N ASN A 378 7.27 -18.67 -24.02
CA ASN A 378 6.44 -19.87 -24.21
C ASN A 378 5.74 -20.32 -22.93
N LYS A 379 6.38 -20.19 -21.77
CA LYS A 379 5.76 -20.56 -20.49
C LYS A 379 4.77 -19.53 -20.03
N LEU A 380 4.94 -18.26 -20.39
CA LEU A 380 4.07 -17.16 -19.97
C LEU A 380 2.89 -16.93 -20.95
N GLU A 381 2.86 -17.66 -22.06
CA GLU A 381 1.79 -17.57 -23.05
C GLU A 381 0.44 -17.99 -22.44
N GLY A 382 -0.58 -17.15 -22.63
CA GLY A 382 -1.92 -17.36 -22.07
C GLY A 382 -2.08 -17.08 -20.57
N MET A 383 -0.99 -16.76 -19.85
CA MET A 383 -1.07 -16.32 -18.46
C MET A 383 -1.18 -14.79 -18.38
N GLN A 384 -2.08 -14.30 -17.52
CA GLN A 384 -2.10 -12.89 -17.16
C GLN A 384 -0.95 -12.62 -16.18
N VAL A 385 0.14 -12.05 -16.68
CA VAL A 385 1.33 -11.74 -15.88
C VAL A 385 1.33 -10.25 -15.53
N ASP A 386 1.29 -9.95 -14.23
CA ASP A 386 1.46 -8.58 -13.76
C ASP A 386 2.84 -8.07 -14.15
N CYS A 387 2.89 -6.88 -14.74
CA CYS A 387 4.12 -6.24 -15.16
C CYS A 387 4.95 -5.78 -13.94
N MET A 388 6.25 -5.59 -14.16
CA MET A 388 7.17 -5.17 -13.11
C MET A 388 6.92 -3.70 -12.73
N SER A 389 7.24 -3.33 -11.49
CA SER A 389 7.17 -1.94 -11.01
C SER A 389 8.50 -1.46 -10.42
N VAL A 390 8.68 -0.15 -10.34
CA VAL A 390 9.85 0.50 -9.75
C VAL A 390 9.43 1.60 -8.76
N ASP A 391 9.95 1.55 -7.54
CA ASP A 391 9.72 2.54 -6.49
C ASP A 391 11.05 3.20 -6.08
N PHE A 392 11.09 4.54 -6.05
CA PHE A 392 12.30 5.33 -5.74
C PHE A 392 12.47 5.67 -4.25
N HIS A 393 11.56 5.19 -3.39
CA HIS A 393 11.65 5.32 -1.93
C HIS A 393 12.11 4.03 -1.23
N GLY A 394 12.27 2.95 -1.98
CA GLY A 394 12.76 1.67 -1.48
C GLY A 394 11.65 0.77 -0.93
N ARG A 395 10.38 1.04 -1.26
CA ARG A 395 9.24 0.29 -0.72
C ARG A 395 8.91 -0.92 -1.61
N PRO A 396 8.51 -2.07 -1.04
CA PRO A 396 7.89 -3.14 -1.81
C PRO A 396 6.50 -2.72 -2.31
N SER A 397 6.13 -3.05 -3.54
CA SER A 397 4.83 -2.66 -4.13
C SER A 397 3.59 -3.23 -3.40
N SER A 398 3.67 -4.43 -2.81
CA SER A 398 2.57 -5.05 -2.07
C SER A 398 2.44 -4.52 -0.65
N LEU A 399 3.47 -3.86 -0.13
CA LEU A 399 3.49 -3.35 1.25
C LEU A 399 2.33 -2.40 1.52
N SER A 400 2.10 -1.48 0.59
CA SER A 400 1.08 -0.44 0.71
C SER A 400 -0.32 -1.03 0.86
N ARG A 401 -0.58 -2.20 0.27
CA ARG A 401 -1.88 -2.89 0.36
C ARG A 401 -2.17 -3.48 1.74
N PHE A 402 -1.13 -3.82 2.51
CA PHE A 402 -1.29 -4.59 3.74
C PHE A 402 -0.88 -3.84 5.01
N MET A 403 0.07 -2.91 4.90
CA MET A 403 0.60 -2.18 6.07
C MET A 403 0.34 -0.68 6.03
N GLU A 404 -0.08 -0.11 4.89
CA GLU A 404 -0.33 1.32 4.77
C GLU A 404 -1.84 1.60 4.73
N SER A 405 -2.29 2.59 5.50
CA SER A 405 -3.68 3.05 5.46
C SER A 405 -3.94 3.89 4.20
N GLU A 406 -5.18 3.83 3.69
CA GLU A 406 -5.66 4.72 2.63
C GLU A 406 -5.30 6.19 2.95
N GLY A 407 -4.59 6.86 2.03
CA GLY A 407 -4.28 8.29 2.17
C GLY A 407 -2.83 8.70 2.00
N ARG A 408 -1.89 7.77 1.75
CA ARG A 408 -0.54 8.17 1.34
C ARG A 408 -0.41 8.53 -0.12
N ILE A 409 0.44 9.53 -0.34
CA ILE A 409 0.75 10.12 -1.64
C ILE A 409 1.47 9.06 -2.47
N ARG A 410 0.91 8.75 -3.65
CA ARG A 410 1.49 7.87 -4.66
C ARG A 410 2.67 8.58 -5.35
N ASP A 411 3.73 8.85 -4.60
CA ASP A 411 5.01 9.40 -5.13
C ASP A 411 5.86 8.29 -5.79
N GLY A 412 5.34 7.06 -5.85
CA GLY A 412 5.86 5.96 -6.66
C GLY A 412 4.94 5.71 -7.85
N TYR A 413 5.53 5.67 -9.04
CA TYR A 413 4.87 5.32 -10.29
C TYR A 413 4.51 3.83 -10.28
N ASN A 414 3.24 3.52 -10.54
CA ASN A 414 2.78 2.14 -10.67
C ASN A 414 2.74 1.65 -12.12
N ASP A 415 3.12 2.48 -13.12
CA ASP A 415 2.91 2.01 -14.48
C ASP A 415 3.91 0.91 -14.83
N GLU A 416 3.37 0.04 -15.64
CA GLU A 416 3.70 -1.35 -15.74
C GLU A 416 4.91 -1.54 -16.68
N LEU A 417 6.06 -1.92 -16.13
CA LEU A 417 7.26 -2.30 -16.87
C LEU A 417 7.03 -3.71 -17.47
N CYS A 418 6.28 -3.75 -18.56
CA CYS A 418 5.80 -4.98 -19.16
C CYS A 418 6.85 -5.80 -19.91
N LEU A 419 6.51 -7.07 -20.08
CA LEU A 419 7.36 -8.08 -20.69
C LEU A 419 7.67 -7.76 -22.16
N GLY A 420 8.92 -7.98 -22.57
CA GLY A 420 9.33 -7.89 -23.98
C GLY A 420 9.44 -6.47 -24.53
N MET A 421 9.40 -5.46 -23.67
CA MET A 421 9.41 -4.05 -24.04
C MET A 421 10.67 -3.34 -23.55
N MET A 422 10.98 -2.22 -24.21
CA MET A 422 12.04 -1.30 -23.80
C MET A 422 11.41 -0.10 -23.08
N HIS A 423 11.72 0.02 -21.80
CA HIS A 423 11.24 1.07 -20.92
C HIS A 423 12.34 2.09 -20.66
N GLU A 424 12.00 3.36 -20.87
CA GLU A 424 12.78 4.49 -20.39
C GLU A 424 12.00 5.17 -19.28
N VAL A 425 12.58 5.22 -18.08
CA VAL A 425 11.98 5.87 -16.91
C VAL A 425 12.83 7.07 -16.56
N LYS A 426 12.30 8.27 -16.77
CA LYS A 426 12.91 9.53 -16.40
C LYS A 426 12.44 9.91 -14.99
N VAL A 427 13.37 10.14 -14.07
CA VAL A 427 13.09 10.56 -12.68
C VAL A 427 13.68 11.94 -12.42
N GLU A 428 12.91 12.78 -11.75
CA GLU A 428 13.27 14.14 -11.33
C GLU A 428 12.87 14.33 -9.87
N ILE A 429 13.59 15.17 -9.12
CA ILE A 429 13.14 15.56 -7.78
C ILE A 429 12.18 16.73 -7.95
N ARG A 430 10.91 16.54 -7.58
CA ARG A 430 9.92 17.62 -7.62
C ARG A 430 10.11 18.59 -6.46
N ALA A 431 10.25 18.04 -5.26
CA ALA A 431 10.40 18.81 -4.05
C ALA A 431 11.03 17.99 -2.91
N ARG A 432 11.79 18.65 -2.05
CA ARG A 432 12.26 18.15 -0.77
C ARG A 432 11.58 18.92 0.36
N TYR A 433 10.84 18.22 1.20
CA TYR A 433 10.19 18.77 2.38
C TYR A 433 11.03 18.42 3.60
N GLN A 434 11.48 19.44 4.33
CA GLN A 434 12.07 19.29 5.66
C GLN A 434 11.08 19.85 6.67
N MET A 435 10.23 18.97 7.20
CA MET A 435 9.18 19.32 8.15
C MET A 435 9.71 19.32 9.59
N LEU A 436 9.02 20.03 10.47
CA LEU A 436 9.25 19.92 11.92
C LEU A 436 8.42 18.76 12.48
N GLU A 437 8.96 18.09 13.48
CA GLU A 437 8.25 17.02 14.18
C GLU A 437 6.94 17.55 14.76
N ASN A 438 5.86 16.82 14.51
CA ASN A 438 4.53 17.17 15.01
C ASN A 438 3.67 15.92 15.18
N ASN A 439 2.53 16.08 15.84
CA ASN A 439 1.54 15.02 16.07
C ASN A 439 0.25 15.26 15.28
N ASP A 440 0.29 16.15 14.30
CA ASP A 440 -0.91 16.63 13.63
C ASP A 440 -1.34 15.59 12.59
N ASP A 441 -2.62 15.23 12.62
CA ASP A 441 -3.17 14.22 11.71
C ASP A 441 -2.90 14.61 10.25
N GLY A 442 -2.19 13.73 9.53
CA GLY A 442 -1.83 13.91 8.11
C GLY A 442 -0.49 14.61 7.85
N THR A 443 0.11 15.30 8.84
CA THR A 443 1.44 15.93 8.72
C THR A 443 2.45 15.44 9.74
N ALA A 444 2.05 14.52 10.63
CA ALA A 444 2.92 13.95 11.64
C ALA A 444 4.14 13.25 11.03
N CYS A 445 5.31 13.59 11.55
CA CYS A 445 6.61 13.05 11.14
C CYS A 445 7.55 12.97 12.35
N ARG A 446 8.62 12.18 12.23
CA ARG A 446 9.71 12.08 13.21
C ARG A 446 11.05 12.12 12.49
N ASN A 447 12.05 12.79 13.06
CA ASN A 447 13.41 12.65 12.57
C ASN A 447 13.96 11.32 13.07
N ASN A 448 14.22 10.40 12.15
CA ASN A 448 14.83 9.13 12.47
C ASN A 448 16.34 9.23 12.22
N GLU A 449 17.14 9.22 13.29
CA GLU A 449 18.59 9.06 13.17
C GLU A 449 18.90 7.59 12.80
N GLY A 450 18.82 7.28 11.51
CA GLY A 450 19.25 6.00 10.93
C GLY A 450 18.13 5.08 10.41
N SER A 451 18.53 4.07 9.62
CA SER A 451 17.65 3.17 8.88
C SER A 451 16.87 2.17 9.73
N ILE A 452 17.27 1.96 10.99
CA ILE A 452 16.70 0.97 11.89
C ILE A 452 15.26 1.33 12.28
N ASN A 453 14.97 2.62 12.41
CA ASN A 453 13.65 3.14 12.80
C ASN A 453 12.87 3.70 11.61
N SER A 454 13.03 3.11 10.41
CA SER A 454 12.12 3.42 9.31
C SER A 454 10.68 3.09 9.69
N GLU A 455 9.73 3.83 9.13
CA GLU A 455 8.31 3.55 9.33
C GLU A 455 7.94 2.11 8.97
N PHE A 456 8.55 1.57 7.92
CA PHE A 456 8.38 0.18 7.52
C PHE A 456 8.76 -0.79 8.62
N ASN A 457 9.92 -0.57 9.26
CA ASN A 457 10.36 -1.38 10.39
C ASN A 457 9.44 -1.18 11.61
N CYS A 458 8.97 0.04 11.86
CA CYS A 458 8.00 0.32 12.92
C CYS A 458 6.69 -0.46 12.71
N ARG A 459 6.09 -0.40 11.52
CA ARG A 459 4.86 -1.15 11.18
C ARG A 459 5.10 -2.67 11.23
N SER A 460 6.26 -3.12 10.75
CA SER A 460 6.65 -4.53 10.84
C SER A 460 6.82 -4.99 12.30
N ARG A 461 7.30 -4.13 13.21
CA ARG A 461 7.33 -4.41 14.65
C ARG A 461 5.93 -4.49 15.25
N CYS A 462 5.02 -3.57 14.90
CA CYS A 462 3.61 -3.67 15.31
C CYS A 462 2.99 -5.01 14.88
N ARG A 463 3.30 -5.46 13.66
CA ARG A 463 2.84 -6.75 13.16
C ARG A 463 3.40 -7.92 13.97
N MET A 464 4.68 -7.87 14.31
CA MET A 464 5.33 -8.86 15.16
C MET A 464 4.73 -8.90 16.58
N GLU A 465 4.39 -7.75 17.16
CA GLU A 465 3.74 -7.66 18.48
C GLU A 465 2.35 -8.32 18.49
N LEU A 466 1.56 -8.11 17.43
CA LEU A 466 0.30 -8.82 17.25
C LEU A 466 0.52 -10.35 17.23
N LEU A 467 1.52 -10.84 16.49
CA LEU A 467 1.87 -12.26 16.46
C LEU A 467 2.33 -12.78 17.83
N ARG A 468 3.09 -11.98 18.58
CA ARG A 468 3.51 -12.33 19.95
C ARG A 468 2.33 -12.37 20.91
N GLU A 469 1.29 -11.58 20.71
CA GLU A 469 0.09 -11.66 21.54
C GLU A 469 -0.75 -12.89 21.21
N VAL A 470 -0.94 -13.17 19.91
CA VAL A 470 -1.80 -14.25 19.42
C VAL A 470 -1.15 -15.63 19.56
N CYS A 471 0.13 -15.77 19.22
CA CYS A 471 0.84 -17.05 19.16
C CYS A 471 1.99 -17.19 20.16
N ARG A 472 2.33 -16.13 20.92
CA ARG A 472 3.46 -16.14 21.90
C ARG A 472 4.82 -16.51 21.27
N CYS A 473 5.01 -16.16 20.00
CA CYS A 473 6.23 -16.46 19.24
C CYS A 473 6.64 -15.29 18.33
N THR A 474 7.86 -15.36 17.82
CA THR A 474 8.42 -14.41 16.85
C THR A 474 8.29 -14.99 15.43
N ALA A 475 7.70 -14.20 14.52
CA ALA A 475 7.54 -14.56 13.12
C ALA A 475 8.90 -14.77 12.42
N LEU A 476 9.01 -15.75 11.52
CA LEU A 476 10.28 -16.04 10.86
C LEU A 476 10.68 -14.91 9.89
N SER A 477 9.74 -14.39 9.11
CA SER A 477 9.99 -13.30 8.15
C SER A 477 10.29 -11.95 8.83
N LEU A 478 10.04 -11.84 10.14
CA LEU A 478 10.27 -10.63 10.94
C LEU A 478 11.41 -10.80 11.95
N SER A 479 12.10 -11.94 11.96
CA SER A 479 13.15 -12.24 12.95
C SER A 479 14.35 -11.29 12.87
N TYR A 480 14.57 -10.64 11.73
CA TYR A 480 15.63 -9.65 11.52
C TYR A 480 15.45 -8.36 12.37
N LEU A 481 14.24 -8.14 12.90
CA LEU A 481 13.92 -6.98 13.76
C LEU A 481 14.25 -7.21 15.23
N VAL A 482 14.72 -8.41 15.59
CA VAL A 482 14.75 -8.92 16.96
C VAL A 482 16.17 -9.34 17.34
N ASN A 483 16.56 -9.01 18.58
CA ASN A 483 17.83 -9.45 19.16
C ASN A 483 17.71 -10.85 19.78
N GLU A 484 18.83 -11.55 19.97
CA GLU A 484 18.86 -12.90 20.56
C GLU A 484 18.13 -13.02 21.90
N ARG A 485 18.27 -12.03 22.79
CA ARG A 485 17.58 -11.99 24.09
C ARG A 485 16.06 -12.00 23.98
N GLU A 486 15.51 -11.39 22.93
CA GLU A 486 14.08 -11.41 22.69
C GLU A 486 13.62 -12.72 22.07
N LEU A 487 14.47 -13.39 21.29
CA LEU A 487 14.21 -14.73 20.76
C LEU A 487 14.17 -15.77 21.88
N ASP A 488 14.92 -15.59 22.97
CA ASP A 488 14.83 -16.43 24.17
C ASP A 488 13.45 -16.31 24.84
N LYS A 489 12.87 -15.11 24.86
CA LYS A 489 11.54 -14.85 25.44
C LYS A 489 10.42 -15.29 24.51
N TYR A 490 10.57 -15.04 23.21
CA TYR A 490 9.59 -15.35 22.17
C TYR A 490 10.27 -16.16 21.06
N PRO A 491 10.25 -17.51 21.15
CA PRO A 491 10.91 -18.36 20.17
C PRO A 491 10.27 -18.23 18.79
N LEU A 492 10.93 -18.75 17.76
CA LEU A 492 10.40 -18.77 16.39
C LEU A 492 9.07 -19.52 16.33
N CYS A 493 8.13 -19.01 15.53
CA CYS A 493 6.78 -19.55 15.45
C CYS A 493 6.71 -20.96 14.84
N ASP A 494 6.00 -21.86 15.51
CA ASP A 494 5.44 -23.08 14.92
C ASP A 494 3.92 -22.91 14.77
N TYR A 495 3.46 -22.66 13.55
CA TYR A 495 2.06 -22.42 13.25
C TYR A 495 1.16 -23.66 13.39
N GLU A 496 1.71 -24.86 13.59
CA GLU A 496 0.90 -26.03 13.94
C GLU A 496 0.41 -25.99 15.38
N THR A 497 1.23 -25.46 16.29
CA THR A 497 0.90 -25.42 17.71
C THR A 497 0.19 -24.12 18.10
N CYS A 498 0.32 -23.06 17.30
CA CYS A 498 -0.39 -21.81 17.57
C CYS A 498 -1.92 -21.98 17.43
N PHE A 499 -2.64 -21.64 18.50
CA PHE A 499 -4.08 -21.43 18.49
C PHE A 499 -4.36 -19.92 18.51
N ALA A 500 -4.71 -19.38 17.36
CA ALA A 500 -4.93 -17.95 17.20
C ALA A 500 -6.39 -17.59 17.56
N THR A 501 -6.60 -16.83 18.62
CA THR A 501 -7.90 -16.24 18.97
C THR A 501 -7.80 -14.75 19.28
N LEU A 502 -8.81 -13.98 18.85
CA LEU A 502 -8.97 -12.56 19.19
C LEU A 502 -9.44 -12.33 20.64
N ASN A 503 -9.95 -13.37 21.30
CA ASN A 503 -10.56 -13.24 22.61
C ASN A 503 -9.48 -12.93 23.66
N GLY A 504 -9.35 -11.65 24.00
CA GLY A 504 -8.40 -11.15 25.01
C GLY A 504 -7.17 -10.42 24.45
N ALA A 505 -7.11 -10.13 23.16
CA ALA A 505 -6.06 -9.28 22.60
C ALA A 505 -6.26 -7.82 23.04
N ASN A 506 -5.38 -7.34 23.92
CA ASN A 506 -5.31 -5.93 24.31
C ASN A 506 -4.57 -5.10 23.26
N PHE A 507 -3.83 -5.75 22.35
CA PHE A 507 -3.09 -5.09 21.30
C PHE A 507 -3.95 -4.90 20.04
N SER A 508 -3.97 -3.68 19.54
CA SER A 508 -4.52 -3.36 18.23
C SER A 508 -3.39 -2.91 17.32
N GLU A 509 -3.14 -3.67 16.26
CA GLU A 509 -2.16 -3.36 15.22
C GLU A 509 -2.42 -1.97 14.61
N THR A 510 -3.69 -1.59 14.45
CA THR A 510 -4.06 -0.27 13.93
C THR A 510 -3.72 0.84 14.92
N ASN A 511 -3.80 0.60 16.22
CA ASN A 511 -3.40 1.58 17.22
C ASN A 511 -1.88 1.70 17.33
N CYS A 512 -1.14 0.59 17.22
CA CYS A 512 0.32 0.64 17.19
C CYS A 512 0.82 1.39 15.95
N SER A 513 0.25 1.09 14.78
CA SER A 513 0.67 1.68 13.51
C SER A 513 0.40 3.19 13.42
N LYS A 514 -0.50 3.76 14.24
CA LYS A 514 -0.70 5.22 14.34
C LYS A 514 0.50 5.96 14.90
N ASN A 515 1.35 5.29 15.68
CA ASN A 515 2.56 5.87 16.23
C ASN A 515 3.78 5.71 15.30
N CYS A 516 3.60 5.05 14.15
CA CYS A 516 4.63 4.89 13.14
C CYS A 516 4.59 6.06 12.16
N PHE A 517 5.43 7.05 12.40
CA PHE A 517 5.49 8.27 11.61
C PHE A 517 6.51 8.17 10.47
N PRO A 518 6.27 8.83 9.32
CA PRO A 518 7.31 9.05 8.30
C PRO A 518 8.49 9.83 8.84
N ASP A 519 9.59 9.76 8.10
CA ASP A 519 10.69 10.73 8.22
C ASP A 519 10.16 12.15 7.94
N CYS A 520 10.65 13.13 8.71
CA CYS A 520 10.36 14.54 8.46
C CYS A 520 11.09 15.09 7.24
N ASN A 521 12.16 14.44 6.78
CA ASN A 521 12.83 14.75 5.52
C ASN A 521 12.26 13.87 4.39
N GLN A 522 11.32 14.42 3.63
CA GLN A 522 10.62 13.71 2.55
C GLN A 522 11.03 14.27 1.19
N ILE A 523 11.49 13.40 0.29
CA ILE A 523 11.79 13.74 -1.10
C ILE A 523 10.63 13.26 -1.95
N ARG A 524 10.06 14.12 -2.80
CA ARG A 524 9.07 13.73 -3.79
C ARG A 524 9.70 13.64 -5.16
N TYR A 525 9.50 12.52 -5.81
CA TYR A 525 9.96 12.28 -7.17
C TYR A 525 8.84 12.57 -8.17
N ASP A 526 9.20 13.17 -9.31
CA ASP A 526 8.39 13.17 -10.51
C ASP A 526 8.96 12.11 -11.45
N VAL A 527 8.09 11.26 -12.00
CA VAL A 527 8.51 10.09 -12.79
C VAL A 527 7.72 10.09 -14.10
N ASP A 528 8.45 10.23 -15.21
CA ASP A 528 7.91 10.14 -16.57
C ASP A 528 8.43 8.85 -17.22
N HIS A 529 7.53 7.94 -17.57
CA HIS A 529 7.90 6.69 -18.22
C HIS A 529 7.39 6.64 -19.66
N LYS A 530 8.29 6.20 -20.53
CA LYS A 530 8.07 6.06 -21.97
C LYS A 530 8.47 4.67 -22.41
N VAL A 531 7.55 4.01 -23.10
CA VAL A 531 7.83 2.77 -23.81
C VAL A 531 8.44 3.11 -25.16
N LYS A 532 9.71 2.76 -25.38
CA LYS A 532 10.43 3.02 -26.64
C LYS A 532 10.06 2.06 -27.77
N GLY A 533 9.42 0.95 -27.44
CA GLY A 533 9.02 -0.08 -28.39
C GLY A 533 9.24 -1.48 -27.82
N ARG A 534 9.12 -2.47 -28.68
CA ARG A 534 9.44 -3.87 -28.35
C ARG A 534 10.95 -4.05 -28.30
N SER A 535 11.40 -4.88 -27.37
CA SER A 535 12.79 -5.32 -27.32
C SER A 535 13.16 -6.11 -28.57
N ALA A 536 14.45 -6.10 -28.92
CA ALA A 536 14.97 -6.85 -30.06
C ALA A 536 14.68 -8.37 -29.96
N LYS A 537 14.63 -8.90 -28.73
CA LYS A 537 14.11 -10.24 -28.42
C LYS A 537 12.90 -10.07 -27.51
N SER A 538 11.80 -10.76 -27.83
CA SER A 538 10.57 -10.74 -27.02
C SER A 538 10.81 -11.26 -25.60
N GLU A 539 11.78 -12.14 -25.40
CA GLU A 539 12.21 -12.67 -24.10
C GLU A 539 12.92 -11.65 -23.21
N LEU A 540 13.30 -10.47 -23.73
CA LEU A 540 14.04 -9.47 -22.99
C LEU A 540 13.17 -8.26 -22.66
N THR A 541 13.18 -7.84 -21.41
CA THR A 541 12.66 -6.54 -20.97
C THR A 541 13.85 -5.67 -20.59
N THR A 542 13.96 -4.51 -21.22
CA THR A 542 15.03 -3.54 -20.91
C THR A 542 14.42 -2.38 -20.15
N VAL A 543 15.02 -2.02 -19.01
CA VAL A 543 14.62 -0.88 -18.19
C VAL A 543 15.83 0.02 -18.02
N ASN A 544 15.73 1.23 -18.57
CA ASN A 544 16.73 2.28 -18.40
C ASN A 544 16.15 3.36 -17.49
N LEU A 545 16.86 3.64 -16.40
CA LEU A 545 16.53 4.73 -15.50
C LEU A 545 17.42 5.93 -15.83
N ASN A 546 16.78 7.06 -16.05
CA ASN A 546 17.40 8.30 -16.46
C ASN A 546 17.08 9.40 -15.46
N TRP A 547 18.08 10.18 -15.05
CA TRP A 547 17.87 11.39 -14.30
C TRP A 547 17.51 12.54 -15.24
N GLY A 548 16.48 13.30 -14.87
CA GLY A 548 16.20 14.60 -15.49
C GLY A 548 17.00 15.72 -14.83
N SER A 549 16.37 16.87 -14.64
CA SER A 549 17.04 18.05 -14.08
C SER A 549 17.40 17.86 -12.60
N PHE A 550 18.52 18.46 -12.20
CA PHE A 550 18.98 18.52 -10.79
C PHE A 550 18.48 19.76 -10.04
N GLU A 551 17.41 20.36 -10.56
CA GLU A 551 16.74 21.50 -9.95
C GLU A 551 15.49 21.01 -9.22
N TYR A 552 15.30 21.46 -7.98
CA TYR A 552 14.11 21.11 -7.22
C TYR A 552 13.76 22.15 -6.16
N TRP A 553 12.51 22.11 -5.71
CA TRP A 553 12.03 22.96 -4.63
C TRP A 553 12.42 22.37 -3.27
N GLU A 554 13.11 23.13 -2.42
CA GLU A 554 13.29 22.79 -1.01
C GLU A 554 12.33 23.65 -0.17
N VAL A 555 11.50 22.98 0.63
CA VAL A 555 10.58 23.60 1.58
C VAL A 555 11.00 23.20 2.98
N LYS A 556 11.50 24.16 3.77
CA LYS A 556 11.97 23.92 5.13
C LYS A 556 11.08 24.64 6.13
N HIS A 557 10.50 23.89 7.06
CA HIS A 557 9.81 24.48 8.20
C HIS A 557 10.80 24.82 9.30
N LYS A 558 10.69 26.03 9.85
CA LYS A 558 11.44 26.48 11.03
C LYS A 558 10.47 27.08 12.03
N HIS A 559 10.80 26.96 13.31
CA HIS A 559 10.17 27.78 14.33
C HIS A 559 10.58 29.22 14.06
N GLN A 560 9.63 30.15 14.12
CA GLN A 560 9.94 31.57 14.05
C GLN A 560 10.79 31.91 15.28
N GLU A 561 12.09 32.13 15.09
CA GLU A 561 12.91 32.71 16.14
C GLU A 561 12.37 34.12 16.38
N ASN A 562 11.84 34.37 17.58
CA ASN A 562 11.57 35.72 18.02
C ASN A 562 12.91 36.46 18.04
N SER A 563 13.16 37.24 16.99
CA SER A 563 14.23 38.20 16.87
C SER A 563 14.01 39.32 17.89
N THR A 564 14.22 39.01 19.17
CA THR A 564 14.23 39.97 20.29
C THR A 564 15.58 40.03 21.00
N ASN A 565 16.69 39.69 20.33
CA ASN A 565 18.04 39.87 20.88
C ASN A 565 19.09 40.26 19.80
N MET A 566 18.75 41.19 18.91
CA MET A 566 19.75 41.99 18.18
C MET A 566 19.30 43.44 18.20
N HIS A 567 19.23 44.04 19.39
CA HIS A 567 19.34 45.48 19.67
C HIS A 567 19.04 45.67 21.17
N ALA A 568 20.02 45.34 22.01
CA ALA A 568 20.14 45.88 23.37
C ALA A 568 21.61 45.81 23.79
#